data_AF-A0A3L7VX97-F1
#
_entry.id   AF-A0A3L7VX97-F1
#
_cell.length_a   1.000
_cell.length_b   1.000
_cell.length_c   1.000
_cell.angle_alpha   90.00
_cell.angle_beta   90.00
_cell.angle_gamma   90.00
#
_symmetry.space_group_name_H-M   'P 1'
#
loop_
_entity.id
_entity.type
_entity.pdbx_description
1 polymer ?
#
loop_
_entity_poly.entity_id
_entity_poly.type
_entity_poly.pdbx_seq_one_letter_code
_entity_poly.pdbx_strand_id
1 'polypeptide(L)'
;MNIDLRLPSEYVEVLQQHVAATGEDIDTFVTDIVADSLQAEVESARSRKVSQGTFAEWLQQWANRHPRLEHDIDISRESIYAGCGE
;
A
#
# COMPACT_ATOMS: atom_id res chain seq x y z
N MET A 1 14.64 -5.89 12.17
CA MET A 1 13.80 -5.23 13.19
C MET A 1 13.43 -6.31 14.16
N ASN A 2 13.89 -6.24 15.41
CA ASN A 2 13.64 -7.29 16.41
C ASN A 2 12.47 -6.91 17.29
N ILE A 3 11.60 -7.87 17.59
CA ILE A 3 10.45 -7.72 18.47
C ILE A 3 10.71 -8.61 19.68
N ASP A 4 10.66 -8.02 20.89
CA ASP A 4 10.76 -8.78 22.14
C ASP A 4 9.37 -9.28 22.53
N LEU A 5 9.19 -10.60 22.57
CA LEU A 5 7.93 -11.25 22.92
C LEU A 5 7.98 -11.74 24.36
N ARG A 6 7.12 -11.19 25.22
CA ARG A 6 6.91 -11.71 26.57
C ARG A 6 5.80 -12.75 26.57
N LEU A 7 6.22 -14.02 26.53
CA LEU A 7 5.31 -15.17 26.63
C LEU A 7 5.25 -15.67 28.08
N PRO A 8 4.08 -16.14 28.57
CA PRO A 8 4.01 -16.87 29.83
C PRO A 8 4.88 -18.14 29.77
N SER A 9 5.44 -18.54 30.91
CA SER A 9 6.43 -19.64 30.98
C SER A 9 5.89 -20.97 30.47
N GLU A 10 4.61 -21.25 30.69
CA GLU A 10 3.94 -22.47 30.21
C GLU A 10 4.01 -22.64 28.69
N TYR A 11 3.90 -21.53 27.93
CA TYR A 11 4.00 -21.56 26.48
C TYR A 11 5.44 -21.72 26.00
N VAL A 12 6.40 -21.17 26.74
CA VAL A 12 7.84 -21.31 26.44
C VAL A 12 8.28 -22.75 26.61
N GLU A 13 7.82 -23.44 27.65
CA GLU A 13 8.13 -24.86 27.88
C GLU A 13 7.57 -25.75 26.77
N VAL A 14 6.32 -25.52 26.36
CA VAL A 14 5.70 -26.25 25.26
C VAL A 14 6.41 -25.97 23.93
N LEU A 15 6.79 -24.72 23.66
CA LEU A 15 7.58 -24.35 22.47
C LEU A 15 8.92 -25.07 22.44
N GLN A 16 9.67 -25.04 23.55
CA GLN A 16 10.94 -25.75 23.64
C GLN A 16 10.79 -27.26 23.44
N GLN A 17 9.74 -27.86 24.01
CA GLN A 17 9.46 -29.27 23.84
C GLN A 17 9.10 -29.63 22.40
N HIS A 18 8.32 -28.77 21.73
CA HIS A 18 7.93 -28.97 20.34
C HIS A 18 9.12 -28.85 19.40
N VAL A 19 9.95 -27.83 19.62
CA VAL A 19 11.15 -27.59 18.81
C VAL A 19 12.20 -28.68 19.05
N ALA A 20 12.35 -29.18 20.28
CA ALA A 20 13.20 -30.32 20.59
C ALA A 20 12.72 -31.62 19.90
N ALA A 21 11.41 -31.79 19.70
CA ALA A 21 10.84 -32.95 19.02
C ALA A 21 10.98 -32.87 17.50
N THR A 22 10.87 -31.68 16.91
CA THR A 22 10.95 -31.45 15.46
C THR A 22 12.39 -31.24 14.99
N GLY A 23 13.32 -30.88 15.89
CA GLY A 23 14.71 -30.57 15.57
C GLY A 23 14.87 -29.24 14.82
N GLU A 24 13.84 -28.40 14.84
CA GLU A 24 13.83 -27.09 14.20
C GLU A 24 14.45 -26.03 15.14
N ASP A 25 14.57 -24.79 14.70
CA ASP A 25 14.96 -23.68 15.56
C ASP A 25 13.71 -22.90 16.02
N ILE A 26 13.72 -22.42 17.27
CA ILE A 26 12.57 -21.71 17.87
C ILE A 26 12.21 -20.47 17.05
N ASP A 27 13.20 -19.73 16.57
CA ASP A 27 13.00 -18.51 15.79
C ASP A 27 12.34 -18.84 14.45
N THR A 28 12.75 -19.95 13.82
CA THR A 28 12.18 -20.42 12.56
C THR A 28 10.71 -20.79 12.73
N PHE A 29 10.39 -21.58 13.76
CA PHE A 29 9.03 -22.02 14.04
C PHE A 29 8.08 -20.85 14.35
N VAL A 30 8.52 -19.91 15.20
CA VAL A 30 7.73 -18.72 15.53
C VAL A 30 7.56 -17.82 14.30
N THR A 31 8.61 -17.66 13.50
CA THR A 31 8.56 -16.86 12.27
C THR A 31 7.56 -17.45 11.28
N ASP A 32 7.52 -18.78 11.12
CA ASP A 32 6.60 -19.46 10.21
C ASP A 32 5.13 -19.27 10.64
N ILE A 33 4.83 -19.47 11.92
CA ILE A 33 3.47 -19.25 12.47
C ILE A 33 3.04 -17.79 12.33
N VAL A 34 3.93 -16.86 12.63
CA VAL A 34 3.65 -15.42 12.50
C VAL A 34 3.47 -15.05 11.03
N ALA A 35 4.27 -15.62 10.13
CA ALA A 35 4.17 -15.39 8.70
C ALA A 35 2.82 -15.90 8.16
N ASP A 36 2.43 -17.13 8.49
CA ASP A 36 1.16 -17.73 8.06
C ASP A 36 -0.05 -16.93 8.57
N SER A 37 -0.07 -16.62 9.87
CA SER A 37 -1.18 -15.87 10.48
C SER A 37 -1.34 -14.45 9.93
N LEU A 38 -0.24 -13.76 9.64
CA LEU A 38 -0.26 -12.39 9.12
C LEU A 38 -0.27 -12.31 7.59
N GLN A 39 -0.12 -13.44 6.89
CA GLN A 39 0.02 -13.46 5.44
C GLN A 39 -1.15 -12.74 4.75
N ALA A 40 -2.39 -13.08 5.15
CA ALA A 40 -3.59 -12.50 4.56
C ALA A 40 -3.69 -10.98 4.76
N GLU A 41 -3.28 -10.46 5.91
CA GLU A 41 -3.26 -9.02 6.20
C GLU A 41 -2.16 -8.30 5.42
N VAL A 42 -0.99 -8.91 5.29
CA VAL A 42 0.12 -8.37 4.47
C VAL A 42 -0.27 -8.33 3.00
N GLU A 43 -0.87 -9.40 2.47
CA GLU A 43 -1.36 -9.45 1.09
C GLU A 43 -2.46 -8.42 0.84
N SER A 44 -3.40 -8.27 1.78
CA SER A 44 -4.45 -7.25 1.72
C SER A 44 -3.88 -5.83 1.74
N ALA A 45 -2.89 -5.57 2.60
CA ALA A 45 -2.21 -4.27 2.67
C ALA A 45 -1.40 -3.96 1.40
N ARG A 46 -0.77 -4.98 0.80
CA ARG A 46 -0.06 -4.85 -0.49
C ARG A 46 -1.03 -4.56 -1.63
N SER A 47 -2.14 -5.30 -1.71
CA SER A 47 -3.18 -5.10 -2.73
C SER A 47 -3.77 -3.68 -2.66
N ARG A 48 -4.03 -3.17 -1.45
CA ARG A 48 -4.49 -1.79 -1.24
C ARG A 48 -3.50 -0.73 -1.70
N LYS A 49 -2.18 -1.00 -1.59
CA LYS A 49 -1.14 -0.12 -2.14
C LYS A 49 -1.08 -0.16 -3.66
N VAL A 50 -1.35 -1.31 -4.28
CA VAL A 50 -1.34 -1.47 -5.75
C VAL A 50 -2.61 -0.88 -6.39
N SER A 51 -3.75 -0.89 -5.70
CA SER A 51 -5.01 -0.34 -6.23
C SER A 51 -5.16 1.18 -6.08
N GLN A 52 -4.29 1.83 -5.32
CA GLN A 52 -4.19 3.29 -5.31
C GLN A 52 -3.15 3.71 -6.34
N GLY A 53 -3.52 3.65 -7.63
CA GLY A 53 -2.93 4.59 -8.57
C GLY A 53 -3.03 5.96 -7.92
N THR A 54 -1.90 6.64 -7.77
CA THR A 54 -1.87 7.93 -7.08
C THR A 54 -2.82 8.89 -7.79
N PHE A 55 -3.42 9.83 -7.05
CA PHE A 55 -4.24 10.88 -7.67
C PHE A 55 -3.50 11.56 -8.83
N ALA A 56 -2.17 11.66 -8.73
CA ALA A 56 -1.30 12.15 -9.79
C ALA A 56 -1.34 11.28 -11.07
N GLU A 57 -1.29 9.95 -10.96
CA GLU A 57 -1.39 9.04 -12.11
C GLU A 57 -2.77 9.10 -12.77
N TRP A 58 -3.84 9.18 -11.98
CA TRP A 58 -5.19 9.38 -12.49
C TRP A 58 -5.31 10.72 -13.24
N LEU A 59 -4.81 11.81 -12.65
CA LEU A 59 -4.85 13.14 -13.24
C LEU A 59 -4.04 13.20 -14.55
N GLN A 60 -2.88 12.54 -14.59
CA GLN A 60 -2.05 12.49 -15.78
C GLN A 60 -2.71 11.69 -16.91
N GLN A 61 -3.34 10.55 -16.61
CA GLN A 61 -4.11 9.80 -17.59
C GLN A 61 -5.32 10.58 -18.11
N TRP A 62 -6.00 11.31 -17.22
CA TRP A 62 -7.11 12.19 -17.61
C TRP A 62 -6.64 13.32 -18.52
N ALA A 63 -5.56 14.02 -18.15
CA ALA A 63 -4.99 15.10 -18.96
C ALA A 63 -4.57 14.62 -20.36
N ASN A 64 -3.99 13.43 -20.47
CA ASN A 64 -3.55 12.84 -21.74
C ASN A 64 -4.71 12.42 -22.67
N ARG A 65 -5.96 12.32 -22.17
CA ARG A 65 -7.14 12.05 -23.00
C ARG A 65 -7.64 13.26 -23.76
N HIS A 66 -7.17 14.46 -23.43
CA HIS A 66 -7.57 15.69 -24.10
C HIS A 66 -6.48 16.16 -25.06
N PRO A 67 -6.83 16.60 -26.29
CA PRO A 67 -5.85 17.17 -27.21
C PRO A 67 -5.21 18.40 -26.59
N ARG A 68 -3.89 18.47 -26.66
CA ARG A 68 -3.14 19.66 -26.23
C ARG A 68 -3.36 20.76 -27.26
N LEU A 69 -3.81 21.91 -26.79
CA LEU A 69 -3.93 23.11 -27.63
C LEU A 69 -2.51 23.65 -27.86
N GLU A 70 -2.11 23.76 -29.12
CA GLU A 70 -0.79 24.23 -29.52
C GLU A 70 -0.69 25.76 -29.62
N HIS A 71 -1.81 26.45 -29.44
CA HIS A 71 -1.90 27.90 -29.46
C HIS A 71 -2.31 28.43 -28.09
N ASP A 72 -1.86 29.64 -27.79
CA ASP A 72 -2.30 30.37 -26.61
C ASP A 72 -3.80 30.66 -26.71
N ILE A 73 -4.52 30.54 -25.59
CA ILE A 73 -5.94 30.92 -25.53
C ILE A 73 -5.98 32.27 -24.84
N ASP A 74 -6.52 33.28 -25.51
CA ASP A 74 -6.80 34.56 -24.88
C ASP A 74 -7.91 34.37 -23.83
N ILE A 75 -7.50 34.24 -22.58
CA ILE A 75 -8.37 34.16 -21.40
C ILE A 75 -8.60 35.53 -20.75
N SER A 76 -8.29 36.62 -21.46
CA SER A 76 -8.54 37.97 -20.97
C SER A 76 -10.03 38.18 -20.82
N ARG A 77 -10.41 38.93 -19.78
CA ARG A 77 -11.81 39.28 -19.50
C ARG A 77 -12.50 39.90 -20.71
N GLU A 78 -11.77 40.72 -21.47
CA GLU A 78 -12.27 41.38 -22.68
C GLU A 78 -12.60 40.38 -23.79
N SER A 79 -11.80 39.33 -23.97
CA SER A 79 -12.02 38.29 -24.98
C SER A 79 -13.13 37.32 -24.58
N ILE A 80 -13.30 37.04 -23.28
CA ILE A 80 -14.36 36.17 -22.75
C ILE A 80 -15.76 36.82 -22.87
N TYR A 81 -15.86 38.14 -22.71
CA TYR A 81 -17.13 38.88 -22.78
C TYR A 81 -17.34 39.65 -24.09
N ALA A 82 -16.46 39.48 -25.09
CA ALA A 82 -16.64 40.09 -26.41
C ALA A 82 -17.98 39.64 -27.03
N GLY A 83 -18.81 40.62 -27.41
CA GLY A 83 -20.15 40.38 -28.00
C GLY A 83 -21.30 40.22 -26.99
N CYS A 84 -21.06 40.27 -25.68
CA CYS A 84 -22.13 40.41 -24.69
C CYS A 84 -22.48 41.88 -24.49
N GLY A 85 -23.43 42.41 -25.26
CA GLY A 85 -23.99 43.76 -25.06
C GLY A 85 -24.23 44.60 -26.30
N GLU A 86 -24.11 44.03 -27.51
CA GLU A 86 -24.59 44.65 -28.75
C GLU A 86 -26.09 44.40 -28.98
#